data_AF-A0A7Y2PGE3-F1
#
_entry.id   AF-A0A7Y2PGE3-F1
#
_cell.length_a   1.000
_cell.length_b   1.000
_cell.length_c   1.000
_cell.angle_alpha   90.00
_cell.angle_beta   90.00
_cell.angle_gamma   90.00
#
_symmetry.space_group_name_H-M   'P 1'
#
loop_
_entity.id
_entity.type
_entity.pdbx_description
1 polymer ?
#
loop_
_entity_poly.entity_id
_entity_poly.type
_entity_poly.pdbx_seq_one_letter_code
_entity_poly.pdbx_strand_id
1 'polypeptide(L)'
;MANFILTFHIKSDTGYQSRYNSFIKKLKELAQHNWDETTSFYCFESSLTASELCHKLWLESDFNHLVDIMVVIDVKNRVRATKGPLVYPSLLEKYLGF
;
A
#
# COMPACT_ATOMS: atom_id res chain seq x y z
N MET A 1 -9.65 11.13 10.24
CA MET A 1 -9.68 9.70 9.89
C MET A 1 -10.31 9.53 8.53
N ALA A 2 -9.69 8.69 7.71
CA ALA A 2 -10.16 8.32 6.38
C ALA A 2 -10.04 6.81 6.18
N ASN A 3 -10.75 6.31 5.17
CA ASN A 3 -10.82 4.89 4.84
C ASN A 3 -9.89 4.63 3.67
N PHE A 4 -8.98 3.68 3.86
CA PHE A 4 -7.94 3.38 2.90
C PHE A 4 -8.13 1.99 2.31
N ILE A 5 -7.92 1.91 1.00
CA ILE A 5 -7.61 0.67 0.31
C ILE A 5 -6.09 0.67 0.07
N LEU A 6 -5.43 -0.40 0.51
CA LEU A 6 -4.04 -0.67 0.19
C LEU A 6 -3.97 -1.96 -0.61
N THR A 7 -3.46 -1.85 -1.83
CA THR A 7 -3.10 -3.01 -2.64
C THR A 7 -1.62 -2.97 -2.97
N PHE A 8 -1.00 -4.13 -3.04
CA PHE A 8 0.43 -4.23 -3.25
C PHE A 8 0.81 -5.52 -3.98
N HIS A 9 1.98 -5.49 -4.58
CA HIS A 9 2.63 -6.64 -5.18
C HIS A 9 4.07 -6.67 -4.66
N ILE A 10 4.39 -7.68 -3.84
CA ILE A 10 5.78 -7.98 -3.47
C ILE A 10 6.32 -8.98 -4.49
N LYS A 11 7.46 -8.66 -5.09
CA LYS A 11 8.08 -9.52 -6.11
C LYS A 11 8.38 -10.90 -5.52
N SER A 12 7.92 -11.95 -6.20
CA SER A 12 8.24 -13.32 -5.84
C SER A 12 9.70 -13.61 -6.19
N ASP A 13 10.58 -13.49 -5.20
CA ASP A 13 12.00 -13.80 -5.24
C ASP A 13 12.45 -14.38 -3.88
N THR A 14 13.75 -14.65 -3.72
CA THR A 14 14.30 -15.24 -2.49
C THR A 14 14.05 -14.42 -1.22
N GLY A 15 13.82 -13.12 -1.35
CA GLY A 15 13.52 -12.21 -0.23
C GLY A 15 12.02 -11.97 0.00
N TYR A 16 11.14 -12.55 -0.82
CA TYR A 16 9.69 -12.30 -0.79
C TYR A 16 9.09 -12.40 0.62
N GLN A 17 9.32 -13.51 1.31
CA GLN A 17 8.66 -13.77 2.59
C GLN A 17 9.09 -12.77 3.67
N SER A 18 10.37 -12.38 3.69
CA SER A 18 10.88 -11.38 4.63
C SER A 18 10.24 -10.02 4.37
N ARG A 19 10.22 -9.57 3.11
CA ARG A 19 9.61 -8.30 2.72
C ARG A 19 8.11 -8.27 3.00
N TYR A 20 7.40 -9.35 2.66
CA TYR A 20 5.98 -9.49 2.95
C TYR A 20 5.71 -9.40 4.46
N ASN A 21 6.42 -10.17 5.29
CA ASN A 21 6.21 -10.17 6.73
C ASN A 21 6.50 -8.79 7.36
N SER A 22 7.59 -8.14 6.95
CA SER A 22 7.98 -6.80 7.40
C SER A 22 6.94 -5.76 7.01
N PHE A 23 6.47 -5.79 5.75
CA PHE A 23 5.45 -4.90 5.23
C PHE A 23 4.11 -5.07 5.95
N ILE A 24 3.63 -6.30 6.14
CA ILE A 24 2.37 -6.58 6.85
C ILE A 24 2.46 -6.18 8.32
N LYS A 25 3.59 -6.43 8.99
CA LYS A 25 3.80 -5.97 10.36
C LYS A 25 3.64 -4.45 10.43
N LYS A 26 4.29 -3.71 9.53
CA LYS A 26 4.20 -2.25 9.49
C LYS A 26 2.80 -1.76 9.18
N LEU A 27 2.09 -2.40 8.25
CA LEU A 27 0.71 -2.10 7.93
C LEU A 27 -0.19 -2.22 9.16
N LYS A 28 -0.05 -3.31 9.93
CA LYS A 28 -0.85 -3.55 11.14
C LYS A 28 -0.52 -2.57 12.28
N GLU A 29 0.68 -2.00 12.32
CA GLU A 29 1.01 -0.91 13.26
C GLU A 29 0.33 0.42 12.88
N LEU A 30 0.10 0.65 11.59
CA LEU A 30 -0.48 1.90 11.06
C LEU A 30 -2.00 1.85 10.93
N ALA A 31 -2.57 0.65 10.86
CA ALA A 31 -4.01 0.40 10.79
C ALA A 31 -4.58 0.18 12.20
N GLN A 32 -5.60 0.95 12.58
CA GLN A 32 -6.31 0.72 13.86
C GLN A 32 -7.07 -0.61 13.84
N HIS A 33 -7.80 -0.83 12.74
CA HIS A 33 -8.53 -2.07 12.42
C HIS A 33 -8.41 -2.29 10.92
N ASN A 34 -8.22 -3.54 10.49
CA ASN A 34 -8.05 -3.89 9.09
C ASN A 34 -8.89 -5.12 8.70
N TRP A 35 -9.37 -5.12 7.45
CA TRP A 35 -9.90 -6.30 6.78
C TRP A 35 -8.84 -6.82 5.79
N ASP A 36 -8.33 -8.02 6.02
CA ASP A 36 -7.17 -8.62 5.34
C ASP A 36 -7.37 -10.08 4.90
N GLU A 37 -8.61 -10.49 4.63
CA GLU A 37 -8.91 -11.87 4.19
C GLU A 37 -8.27 -12.25 2.85
N THR A 38 -7.81 -11.25 2.07
CA THR A 38 -7.16 -11.46 0.78
C THR A 38 -5.66 -11.15 0.84
N THR A 39 -4.88 -11.76 -0.03
CA THR A 39 -3.40 -11.78 0.06
C THR A 39 -2.71 -10.47 -0.30
N SER A 40 -3.38 -9.56 -1.02
CA SER A 40 -2.77 -8.35 -1.59
C SER A 40 -3.71 -7.15 -1.57
N PHE A 41 -4.73 -7.18 -0.71
CA PHE A 41 -5.70 -6.12 -0.56
C PHE A 41 -6.11 -5.98 0.89
N TYR A 42 -6.01 -4.75 1.40
CA TYR A 42 -6.30 -4.37 2.77
C TYR A 42 -7.25 -3.17 2.76
N CYS A 43 -8.30 -3.26 3.56
CA CYS A 43 -9.17 -2.13 3.87
C CYS A 43 -8.99 -1.75 5.34
N PHE A 44 -8.70 -0.49 5.65
CA PHE A 44 -8.50 -0.05 7.04
C PHE A 44 -8.75 1.44 7.21
N GLU A 45 -8.89 1.86 8.47
CA GLU A 45 -8.96 3.27 8.85
C GLU A 45 -7.63 3.78 9.39
N SER A 46 -7.29 5.03 9.06
CA SER A 46 -6.13 5.72 9.62
C SER A 46 -6.37 7.22 9.75
N SER A 47 -5.62 7.88 10.64
CA SER A 47 -5.57 9.35 10.76
C SER A 47 -4.55 9.99 9.81
N LEU A 48 -3.65 9.18 9.24
CA LEU A 48 -2.63 9.61 8.29
C LEU A 48 -3.22 9.87 6.90
N THR A 49 -2.49 10.63 6.08
CA THR A 49 -2.79 10.81 4.66
C THR A 49 -2.28 9.63 3.81
N ALA A 50 -2.80 9.48 2.59
CA ALA A 50 -2.33 8.45 1.66
C ALA A 50 -0.80 8.54 1.41
N SER A 51 -0.26 9.75 1.29
CA SER A 51 1.17 9.99 1.08
C SER A 51 2.01 9.59 2.31
N GLU A 52 1.55 9.93 3.51
CA GLU A 52 2.25 9.55 4.75
C GLU A 52 2.24 8.04 4.96
N LEU A 53 1.11 7.38 4.71
CA LEU A 53 1.01 5.92 4.76
C LEU A 53 1.99 5.28 3.78
N CYS A 54 2.00 5.75 2.53
CA CYS A 54 2.89 5.24 1.50
C CYS A 54 4.38 5.43 1.87
N HIS A 55 4.75 6.61 2.39
CA HIS A 55 6.10 6.87 2.86
C HIS A 55 6.51 6.01 4.06
N LYS A 56 5.65 5.89 5.08
CA LYS A 56 5.94 5.07 6.27
C LYS A 56 6.06 3.60 5.93
N LEU A 57 5.16 3.06 5.11
CA LEU A 57 5.25 1.69 4.64
C LEU A 57 6.52 1.43 3.84
N TRP A 58 6.97 2.38 3.02
CA TRP A 58 8.22 2.23 2.27
C TRP A 58 9.48 2.34 3.15
N LEU A 59 9.58 3.36 4.00
CA LEU A 59 10.80 3.66 4.76
C LEU A 59 10.95 2.82 6.03
N GLU A 60 9.84 2.38 6.62
CA GLU A 60 9.82 1.67 7.90
C GLU A 60 9.53 0.16 7.74
N SER A 61 9.58 -0.38 6.52
CA SER A 61 9.54 -1.82 6.25
C SER A 61 10.63 -2.22 5.25
N ASP A 62 10.80 -3.52 5.01
CA ASP A 62 11.77 -4.04 4.03
C ASP A 62 11.29 -3.89 2.58
N PHE A 63 10.26 -3.07 2.32
CA PHE A 63 9.70 -2.85 0.99
C PHE A 63 10.77 -2.36 0.00
N ASN A 64 10.94 -3.09 -1.10
CA ASN A 64 11.92 -2.73 -2.12
C ASN A 64 11.24 -2.03 -3.30
N HIS A 65 11.25 -0.70 -3.29
CA HIS A 65 10.65 0.13 -4.36
C HIS A 65 11.22 -0.08 -5.78
N LEU A 66 12.28 -0.85 -5.96
CA LEU A 66 12.80 -1.20 -7.29
C LEU A 66 12.05 -2.39 -7.91
N VAL A 67 11.40 -3.23 -7.09
CA VAL A 67 10.75 -4.47 -7.54
C VAL A 67 9.33 -4.65 -7.02
N ASP A 68 9.04 -4.10 -5.85
CA ASP A 68 7.74 -4.16 -5.19
C ASP A 68 6.90 -2.93 -5.55
N ILE A 69 5.58 -3.10 -5.58
CA ILE A 69 4.59 -2.06 -5.91
C ILE A 69 3.60 -1.96 -4.77
N MET A 70 3.22 -0.74 -4.41
CA MET A 70 2.08 -0.46 -3.53
C MET A 70 1.25 0.69 -4.09
N VAL A 71 -0.06 0.63 -3.83
CA VAL A 71 -1.03 1.67 -4.13
C VAL A 71 -1.91 1.87 -2.90
N VAL A 72 -1.81 3.06 -2.32
CA VAL A 72 -2.63 3.52 -1.18
C VAL A 72 -3.70 4.46 -1.74
N ILE A 73 -4.97 4.15 -1.51
CA ILE A 73 -6.11 4.90 -2.01
C ILE A 73 -6.92 5.40 -0.81
N ASP A 74 -7.01 6.72 -0.67
CA ASP A 74 -7.96 7.36 0.23
C ASP A 74 -9.32 7.45 -0.46
N VAL A 75 -10.24 6.57 -0.07
CA VAL A 75 -11.55 6.45 -0.70
C VAL A 75 -12.40 7.70 -0.42
N LYS A 76 -12.20 8.35 0.72
CA LYS A 76 -13.01 9.49 1.15
C LYS A 76 -12.58 10.78 0.48
N ASN A 77 -11.28 11.06 0.49
CA ASN A 77 -10.73 12.30 -0.05
C ASN A 77 -10.42 12.22 -1.56
N ARG A 78 -10.60 11.04 -2.17
CA ARG A 78 -10.33 10.80 -3.59
C ARG A 78 -8.90 11.21 -3.94
N VAL A 79 -7.95 10.70 -3.16
CA VAL A 79 -6.51 10.86 -3.42
C VAL A 79 -5.82 9.52 -3.34
N ARG A 80 -4.69 9.39 -4.04
CA ARG A 80 -3.88 8.17 -4.04
C ARG A 80 -2.41 8.49 -3.86
N ALA A 81 -1.68 7.54 -3.32
CA ALA A 81 -0.22 7.54 -3.29
C ALA A 81 0.28 6.18 -3.77
N THR A 82 1.41 6.18 -4.48
CA THR A 82 1.97 4.95 -5.06
C THR A 82 3.47 4.91 -4.83
N LYS A 83 4.01 3.70 -4.71
CA LYS A 83 5.46 3.46 -4.71
C LYS A 83 5.77 2.19 -5.48
N GLY A 84 6.90 2.19 -6.18
CA GLY A 84 7.34 1.06 -6.99
C GLY A 84 7.37 1.37 -8.48
N PRO A 85 7.83 0.41 -9.31
CA PRO A 85 7.90 0.56 -10.76
C PRO A 85 6.53 0.33 -11.41
N LEU A 86 5.60 1.29 -11.29
CA LEU A 86 4.31 1.23 -11.96
C LEU A 86 4.49 1.29 -13.49
N VAL A 87 4.09 0.23 -14.19
CA VAL A 87 4.18 0.15 -15.65
C VAL A 87 3.11 0.99 -16.35
N TYR A 88 1.91 1.08 -15.77
CA TYR A 88 0.75 1.73 -16.39
C TYR A 88 0.04 2.74 -15.45
N PRO A 89 0.73 3.81 -15.00
CA PRO A 89 0.14 4.78 -14.07
C PRO A 89 -1.07 5.53 -14.64
N SER A 90 -1.11 5.75 -15.96
CA SER A 90 -2.24 6.42 -16.64
C SER A 90 -3.53 5.59 -16.64
N LEU A 91 -3.43 4.26 -16.69
CA LEU A 91 -4.60 3.37 -16.56
C LEU A 91 -5.14 3.42 -15.13
N LEU A 92 -4.25 3.41 -14.14
CA LEU A 92 -4.66 3.56 -12.74
C LEU A 92 -5.44 4.86 -12.52
N GLU A 93 -4.95 5.99 -13.03
CA GLU A 93 -5.64 7.28 -12.96
C GLU A 93 -7.02 7.24 -13.65
N LYS A 94 -7.05 6.73 -14.89
CA LYS A 94 -8.29 6.62 -15.67
C LYS A 94 -9.36 5.80 -14.96
N TYR A 95 -8.99 4.68 -14.35
CA TYR A 95 -9.95 3.75 -13.73
C TYR A 95 -10.29 4.07 -12.27
N LEU A 96 -9.43 4.81 -11.55
CA LEU A 96 -9.81 5.38 -10.25
C LEU A 96 -10.72 6.60 -10.42
N GLY A 97 -10.56 7.37 -11.50
CA GLY A 97 -11.34 8.58 -11.76
C GLY A 97 -10.98 9.76 -10.84
N PHE A 98 -9.80 9.71 -10.23
CA PHE A 98 -9.15 10.77 -9.46
C PHE A 98 -7.68 10.43 -9.28
#